data_AF-A0A1V5GQU5-F1
#
_entry.id   AF-A0A1V5GQU5-F1
#
_cell.length_a   1.000
_cell.length_b   1.000
_cell.length_c   1.000
_cell.angle_alpha   90.00
_cell.angle_beta   90.00
_cell.angle_gamma   90.00
#
_symmetry.space_group_name_H-M   'P 1'
#
loop_
_entity.id
_entity.type
_entity.pdbx_description
1 polymer ?
#
loop_
_entity_poly.entity_id
_entity_poly.type
_entity_poly.pdbx_seq_one_letter_code
_entity_poly.pdbx_strand_id
1 'polypeptide(L)'
;MFIRKITAFLSAFCILGSGAALNSEVFSPYPVTARADIFDSGEFGDGLRWELDDEGVLKFSGEGELTVWPWREYDSFAYGKYKLSEVIIDKGITKVGYFNYTGYGLKKITILNPDCIICETPDNADPEESGVISNVKFYGTIYGYSDSTARTYAEKHGFAFEAIDDTADRKAGDVNSDGEFNIADVVLLQKWLLGVPDTTLADWKAGDFCADDVLDVFDLCIMKREYLKQ
;
A
#
# COMPACT_ATOMS: atom_id res chain seq x y z
N MET A 1 -5.42 34.53 20.72
CA MET A 1 -4.37 34.12 21.68
C MET A 1 -4.97 33.15 22.68
N PHE A 2 -4.91 31.85 22.40
CA PHE A 2 -5.01 30.78 23.40
C PHE A 2 -4.23 29.60 22.84
N ILE A 3 -3.10 29.33 23.48
CA ILE A 3 -2.17 28.23 23.22
C ILE A 3 -2.78 26.98 23.87
N ARG A 4 -2.85 25.87 23.14
CA ARG A 4 -2.96 24.54 23.74
C ARG A 4 -1.93 23.60 23.11
N LYS A 5 -1.27 22.89 24.02
CA LYS A 5 0.00 22.19 23.88
C LYS A 5 -0.19 20.86 23.15
N ILE A 6 0.70 20.57 22.20
CA ILE A 6 0.88 19.23 21.63
C ILE A 6 1.81 18.47 22.57
N THR A 7 1.38 17.32 23.05
CA THR A 7 2.20 16.38 23.82
C THR A 7 2.60 15.26 22.86
N ALA A 8 3.84 15.32 22.36
CA ALA A 8 4.46 14.22 21.64
C ALA A 8 4.90 13.15 22.64
N PHE A 9 4.48 11.91 22.43
CA PHE A 9 4.89 10.75 23.21
C PHE A 9 6.16 10.18 22.57
N LEU A 10 7.34 10.50 23.12
CA LEU A 10 8.59 9.84 22.78
C LEU A 10 8.68 8.53 23.58
N SER A 11 8.60 7.38 22.92
CA SER A 11 8.99 6.09 23.52
C SER A 11 10.51 5.91 23.35
N ALA A 12 11.25 6.33 24.38
CA ALA A 12 12.66 6.00 24.53
C ALA A 12 12.77 4.55 25.04
N PHE A 13 13.34 3.64 24.24
CA PHE A 13 13.84 2.37 24.74
C PHE A 13 15.31 2.51 25.13
N CYS A 14 15.57 2.40 26.44
CA CYS A 14 16.91 2.34 27.01
C CYS A 14 17.61 1.04 26.62
N ILE A 15 18.85 1.13 26.14
CA ILE A 15 19.85 0.08 26.34
C ILE A 15 21.00 0.70 27.13
N LEU A 16 21.12 0.28 28.39
CA LEU A 16 22.29 0.49 29.23
C LEU A 16 23.35 -0.55 28.81
N GLY A 17 24.56 -0.08 28.49
CA GLY A 17 25.72 -0.92 28.23
C GLY A 17 27.01 -0.13 28.43
N SER A 18 27.70 -0.44 29.52
CA SER A 18 28.89 0.22 30.04
C SER A 18 30.15 0.00 29.19
N GLY A 19 30.96 1.04 29.02
CA GLY A 19 32.43 1.01 29.15
C GLY A 19 33.31 0.17 28.21
N ALA A 20 34.22 0.90 27.54
CA ALA A 20 35.58 0.53 27.11
C ALA A 20 35.83 -0.11 25.72
N ALA A 21 36.29 0.77 24.81
CA ALA A 21 37.43 0.64 23.88
C ALA A 21 37.59 -0.60 22.97
N LEU A 22 37.59 -0.39 21.64
CA LEU A 22 38.76 -0.48 20.73
C LEU A 22 38.33 -0.53 19.25
N ASN A 23 38.97 0.31 18.42
CA ASN A 23 39.25 0.19 16.99
C ASN A 23 38.28 -0.57 16.05
N SER A 24 37.63 0.17 15.15
CA SER A 24 38.00 0.22 13.72
C SER A 24 36.98 1.08 12.98
N GLU A 25 37.44 2.15 12.33
CA GLU A 25 36.58 2.92 11.43
C GLU A 25 36.31 2.08 10.17
N VAL A 26 35.25 1.28 10.23
CA VAL A 26 34.59 0.78 9.02
C VAL A 26 33.68 1.91 8.55
N PHE A 27 34.20 2.68 7.60
CA PHE A 27 33.44 3.63 6.81
C PHE A 27 32.35 2.86 6.05
N SER A 28 31.13 2.84 6.60
CA SER A 28 29.99 2.24 5.90
C SER A 28 29.40 3.26 4.93
N PRO A 29 29.39 3.00 3.61
CA PRO A 29 28.69 3.84 2.65
C PRO A 29 27.21 3.47 2.69
N TYR A 30 26.49 3.85 3.75
CA TYR A 30 25.04 3.84 3.67
C TYR A 30 24.60 5.07 2.86
N PRO A 31 23.85 4.91 1.76
CA PRO A 31 23.25 6.05 1.09
C PRO A 31 22.36 6.78 2.09
N VAL A 32 22.54 8.09 2.21
CA VAL A 32 21.61 8.97 2.92
C VAL A 32 20.33 9.00 2.10
N THR A 33 19.42 8.07 2.36
CA THR A 33 18.04 8.20 1.91
C THR A 33 17.45 9.32 2.75
N ALA A 34 17.26 10.50 2.14
CA ALA A 34 16.45 11.55 2.74
C ALA A 34 15.07 10.94 3.02
N ARG A 35 14.65 10.93 4.28
CA ARG A 35 13.28 10.56 4.66
C ARG A 35 12.56 11.89 4.89
N ALA A 36 11.50 12.14 4.12
CA ALA A 36 10.65 13.30 4.31
C ALA A 36 10.14 13.33 5.76
N ASP A 37 10.10 14.53 6.36
CA ASP A 37 9.66 14.68 7.74
C ASP A 37 8.13 14.64 7.76
N ILE A 38 7.56 13.87 8.69
CA ILE A 38 6.10 13.82 8.88
C ILE A 38 5.66 15.19 9.36
N PHE A 39 4.89 15.89 8.53
CA PHE A 39 4.33 17.20 8.80
C PHE A 39 3.12 17.09 9.74
N ASP A 40 2.25 16.13 9.47
CA ASP A 40 1.07 15.86 10.30
C ASP A 40 0.60 14.41 10.17
N SER A 41 -0.14 13.91 11.16
CA SER A 41 -0.67 12.56 11.17
C SER A 41 -1.88 12.42 12.08
N GLY A 42 -2.67 11.39 11.86
CA GLY A 42 -3.81 11.10 12.73
C GLY A 42 -4.42 9.73 12.50
N GLU A 43 -5.37 9.40 13.36
CA GLU A 43 -6.22 8.22 13.25
C GLU A 43 -7.64 8.65 12.90
N PHE A 44 -8.36 7.82 12.16
CA PHE A 44 -9.75 8.07 11.79
C PHE A 44 -10.48 6.75 11.51
N GLY A 45 -11.81 6.76 11.62
CA GLY A 45 -12.62 5.55 11.48
C GLY A 45 -12.24 4.43 12.48
N ASP A 46 -12.44 3.18 12.07
CA ASP A 46 -12.18 1.97 12.87
C ASP A 46 -10.70 1.55 12.80
N GLY A 47 -9.78 2.44 13.19
CA GLY A 47 -8.34 2.12 13.28
C GLY A 47 -7.52 2.40 12.02
N LEU A 48 -8.05 3.19 11.08
CA LEU A 48 -7.28 3.71 9.95
C LEU A 48 -6.38 4.87 10.40
N ARG A 49 -5.26 5.03 9.71
CA ARG A 49 -4.26 6.07 9.98
C ARG A 49 -3.91 6.82 8.72
N TRP A 50 -3.53 8.08 8.89
CA TRP A 50 -2.96 8.88 7.82
C TRP A 50 -1.71 9.61 8.29
N GLU A 51 -0.77 9.78 7.37
CA GLU A 51 0.47 10.55 7.55
C GLU A 51 0.64 11.46 6.33
N LEU A 52 0.87 12.75 6.57
CA LEU A 52 1.21 13.74 5.56
C LEU A 52 2.63 14.21 5.83
N ASP A 53 3.50 14.11 4.83
CA ASP A 53 4.85 14.67 4.91
C ASP A 53 4.93 16.10 4.37
N ASP A 54 6.10 16.72 4.54
CA ASP A 54 6.40 18.06 4.05
C ASP A 54 6.62 18.16 2.53
N GLU A 55 6.67 17.03 1.82
CA GLU A 55 6.72 16.92 0.35
C GLU A 55 5.32 16.77 -0.28
N GLY A 56 4.27 16.68 0.54
CA GLY A 56 2.89 16.58 0.10
C GLY A 56 2.46 15.15 -0.27
N VAL A 57 3.16 14.13 0.23
CA VAL A 57 2.74 12.73 0.15
C VAL A 57 1.80 12.44 1.31
N LEU A 58 0.58 12.01 0.97
CA LEU A 58 -0.42 11.59 1.93
C LEU A 58 -0.56 10.07 1.90
N LYS A 59 -0.13 9.39 2.96
CA LYS A 59 -0.24 7.95 3.11
C LYS A 59 -1.44 7.58 3.98
N PHE A 60 -2.21 6.58 3.55
CA PHE A 60 -3.26 5.92 4.31
C PHE A 60 -2.86 4.48 4.63
N SER A 61 -3.01 4.07 5.88
CA SER A 61 -2.68 2.71 6.36
C SER A 61 -3.69 2.20 7.38
N GLY A 62 -3.64 0.90 7.67
CA GLY A 62 -4.62 0.20 8.51
C GLY A 62 -5.37 -0.86 7.70
N GLU A 63 -6.40 -1.44 8.30
CA GLU A 63 -7.23 -2.47 7.67
C GLU A 63 -8.67 -1.98 7.51
N GLY A 64 -9.24 -2.15 6.31
CA GLY A 64 -10.66 -1.89 6.07
C GLY A 64 -10.97 -0.89 4.95
N GLU A 65 -12.14 -0.25 5.02
CA GLU A 65 -12.66 0.60 3.94
C GLU A 65 -12.34 2.08 4.13
N LEU A 66 -11.55 2.66 3.22
CA LEU A 66 -11.31 4.09 3.13
C LEU A 66 -12.48 4.78 2.42
N THR A 67 -13.58 5.02 3.14
CA THR A 67 -14.80 5.68 2.60
C THR A 67 -14.92 7.15 2.98
N VAL A 68 -14.11 7.60 3.95
CA VAL A 68 -14.09 8.98 4.45
C VAL A 68 -12.66 9.51 4.42
N TRP A 69 -12.48 10.75 3.99
CA TRP A 69 -11.19 11.45 4.08
C TRP A 69 -11.08 12.17 5.42
N PRO A 70 -9.93 12.10 6.12
CA PRO A 70 -9.73 12.76 7.41
C PRO A 70 -9.97 14.28 7.31
N TRP A 71 -9.74 14.88 6.15
CA TRP A 71 -9.88 16.33 5.96
C TRP A 71 -11.34 16.81 6.01
N ARG A 72 -12.31 15.91 5.86
CA ARG A 72 -13.74 16.23 6.03
C ARG A 72 -14.11 16.38 7.51
N GLU A 73 -13.41 15.68 8.40
CA GLU A 73 -13.67 15.68 9.84
C GLU A 73 -12.82 16.69 10.61
N TYR A 74 -11.59 16.98 10.14
CA TYR A 74 -10.61 17.72 10.94
C TYR A 74 -10.43 19.21 10.63
N ASP A 75 -10.70 19.68 9.39
CA ASP A 75 -10.88 21.09 8.95
C ASP A 75 -10.52 21.23 7.45
N SER A 76 -11.54 21.24 6.58
CA SER A 76 -11.34 21.35 5.13
C SER A 76 -10.66 22.66 4.69
N PHE A 77 -10.70 23.70 5.52
CA PHE A 77 -10.07 25.00 5.25
C PHE A 77 -8.58 24.99 5.64
N ALA A 78 -8.24 24.32 6.74
CA ALA A 78 -6.84 24.17 7.17
C ALA A 78 -6.02 23.39 6.14
N TYR A 79 -6.61 22.35 5.56
CA TYR A 79 -5.89 21.49 4.62
C TYR A 79 -6.14 21.82 3.15
N GLY A 80 -7.24 22.52 2.82
CA GLY A 80 -7.54 23.04 1.48
C GLY A 80 -6.46 23.89 0.81
N LYS A 81 -5.48 24.35 1.59
CA LYS A 81 -4.33 25.15 1.14
C LYS A 81 -3.10 24.32 0.74
N TYR A 82 -3.04 23.03 1.13
CA TYR A 82 -1.87 22.21 0.84
C TYR A 82 -1.95 21.61 -0.55
N LYS A 83 -0.82 21.61 -1.23
CA LYS A 83 -0.66 20.91 -2.50
C LYS A 83 -0.24 19.48 -2.18
N LEU A 84 -1.06 18.52 -2.57
CA LEU A 84 -0.70 17.12 -2.52
C LEU A 84 0.06 16.78 -3.81
N SER A 85 1.18 16.06 -3.66
CA SER A 85 1.96 15.54 -4.78
C SER A 85 1.54 14.10 -5.08
N GLU A 86 1.40 13.29 -4.03
CA GLU A 86 1.10 11.87 -4.08
C GLU A 86 0.11 11.45 -2.97
N VAL A 87 -0.72 10.45 -3.28
CA VAL A 87 -1.51 9.71 -2.30
C VAL A 87 -1.09 8.25 -2.36
N ILE A 88 -0.81 7.63 -1.21
CA ILE A 88 -0.48 6.21 -1.09
C ILE A 88 -1.57 5.52 -0.26
N ILE A 89 -2.15 4.47 -0.81
CA ILE A 89 -3.17 3.63 -0.17
C ILE A 89 -2.53 2.26 0.08
N ASP A 90 -2.31 1.95 1.35
CA ASP A 90 -1.58 0.75 1.77
C ASP A 90 -2.39 -0.55 1.56
N LYS A 91 -1.69 -1.69 1.58
CA LYS A 91 -2.21 -3.01 1.23
C LYS A 91 -3.41 -3.48 2.07
N GLY A 92 -3.53 -3.02 3.32
CA GLY A 92 -4.64 -3.36 4.21
C GLY A 92 -5.97 -2.68 3.86
N ILE A 93 -5.95 -1.66 2.99
CA ILE A 93 -7.16 -0.94 2.58
C ILE A 93 -7.88 -1.76 1.50
N THR A 94 -9.04 -2.29 1.83
CA THR A 94 -9.81 -3.20 0.95
C THR A 94 -10.75 -2.47 0.00
N LYS A 95 -11.07 -1.21 0.29
CA LYS A 95 -11.98 -0.40 -0.53
C LYS A 95 -11.69 1.08 -0.39
N VAL A 96 -11.78 1.80 -1.50
CA VAL A 96 -11.57 3.25 -1.59
C VAL A 96 -12.83 3.87 -2.16
N GLY A 97 -13.41 4.79 -1.40
CA GLY A 97 -14.59 5.56 -1.79
C GLY A 97 -14.31 6.59 -2.89
N TYR A 98 -15.36 7.27 -3.32
CA TYR A 98 -15.23 8.41 -4.23
C TYR A 98 -14.65 9.63 -3.51
N PHE A 99 -13.62 10.23 -4.10
CA PHE A 99 -12.98 11.42 -3.54
C PHE A 99 -12.63 12.44 -4.63
N ASN A 100 -12.82 13.72 -4.30
CA ASN A 100 -12.52 14.81 -5.21
C ASN A 100 -11.14 15.41 -4.91
N TYR A 101 -10.17 15.14 -5.78
CA TYR A 101 -8.79 15.63 -5.65
C TYR A 101 -8.46 16.87 -6.48
N THR A 102 -9.44 17.42 -7.20
CA THR A 102 -9.22 18.49 -8.19
C THR A 102 -8.56 19.75 -7.61
N GLY A 103 -8.74 20.00 -6.31
CA GLY A 103 -8.20 21.18 -5.62
C GLY A 103 -6.75 21.07 -5.15
N TYR A 104 -6.16 19.87 -5.12
CA TYR A 104 -4.89 19.65 -4.40
C TYR A 104 -3.66 19.59 -5.30
N GLY A 105 -3.82 19.58 -6.63
CA GLY A 105 -2.68 19.46 -7.55
C GLY A 105 -2.02 18.08 -7.57
N LEU A 106 -2.77 17.06 -7.13
CA LEU A 106 -2.34 15.66 -7.04
C LEU A 106 -1.86 15.13 -8.38
N LYS A 107 -0.69 14.47 -8.39
CA LYS A 107 -0.07 13.91 -9.60
C LYS A 107 0.02 12.39 -9.57
N LYS A 108 0.03 11.78 -8.39
CA LYS A 108 0.24 10.34 -8.23
C LYS A 108 -0.76 9.76 -7.23
N ILE A 109 -1.35 8.62 -7.58
CA ILE A 109 -2.13 7.80 -6.67
C ILE A 109 -1.57 6.40 -6.73
N THR A 110 -1.12 5.88 -5.60
CA THR A 110 -0.51 4.54 -5.47
C THR A 110 -1.45 3.65 -4.66
N ILE A 111 -1.90 2.54 -5.24
CA ILE A 111 -2.78 1.55 -4.58
C ILE A 111 -2.00 0.23 -4.43
N LEU A 112 -1.70 -0.13 -3.19
CA LEU A 112 -0.89 -1.30 -2.85
C LEU A 112 -1.71 -2.55 -2.53
N ASN A 113 -3.04 -2.47 -2.58
CA ASN A 113 -3.89 -3.66 -2.55
C ASN A 113 -4.32 -4.00 -3.98
N PRO A 114 -3.86 -5.13 -4.56
CA PRO A 114 -4.22 -5.51 -5.93
C PRO A 114 -5.72 -5.75 -6.08
N ASP A 115 -6.43 -6.15 -5.02
CA ASP A 115 -7.86 -6.45 -5.02
C ASP A 115 -8.71 -5.31 -4.44
N CYS A 116 -8.14 -4.10 -4.30
CA CYS A 116 -8.84 -2.96 -3.72
C CYS A 116 -10.11 -2.62 -4.51
N ILE A 117 -11.26 -2.53 -3.84
CA ILE A 117 -12.50 -2.10 -4.49
C ILE A 117 -12.45 -0.57 -4.66
N ILE A 118 -12.42 -0.09 -5.89
CA ILE A 118 -12.43 1.34 -6.21
C ILE A 118 -13.86 1.76 -6.58
N CYS A 119 -14.50 2.56 -5.72
CA CYS A 119 -15.86 3.02 -5.97
C CYS A 119 -15.92 4.05 -7.10
N GLU A 120 -16.75 3.78 -8.11
CA GLU A 120 -17.24 4.76 -9.08
C GLU A 120 -18.38 5.54 -8.40
N THR A 121 -18.54 6.85 -8.67
CA THR A 121 -19.44 7.79 -7.93
C THR A 121 -20.82 7.26 -7.52
N PRO A 122 -21.44 7.83 -6.46
CA PRO A 122 -22.82 7.53 -6.14
C PRO A 122 -23.74 8.13 -7.20
N ASP A 123 -24.60 7.32 -7.80
CA ASP A 123 -26.01 7.41 -7.44
C ASP A 123 -26.78 6.19 -7.96
N ASN A 124 -27.70 5.69 -7.13
CA ASN A 124 -28.78 4.78 -7.52
C ASN A 124 -29.81 5.48 -8.44
N ALA A 125 -29.36 6.23 -9.44
CA ALA A 125 -30.18 6.80 -10.48
C ALA A 125 -29.38 6.72 -11.78
N ASP A 126 -29.61 5.64 -12.53
CA ASP A 126 -29.37 5.61 -13.97
C ASP A 126 -29.80 6.95 -14.58
N PRO A 127 -28.91 7.76 -15.18
CA PRO A 127 -29.34 8.71 -16.17
C PRO A 127 -29.39 7.97 -17.50
N GLU A 128 -30.56 7.99 -18.13
CA GLU A 128 -30.73 7.74 -19.55
C GLU A 128 -29.83 8.72 -20.34
N GLU A 129 -28.55 8.43 -20.49
CA GLU A 129 -27.66 8.83 -21.58
C GLU A 129 -26.21 8.43 -21.29
N SER A 130 -25.64 7.61 -22.16
CA SER A 130 -24.24 7.19 -22.13
C SER A 130 -23.30 8.38 -22.33
N GLY A 131 -22.28 8.54 -21.47
CA GLY A 131 -21.08 9.31 -21.86
C GLY A 131 -20.41 10.18 -20.81
N VAL A 132 -20.80 10.16 -19.53
CA VAL A 132 -20.07 10.89 -18.49
C VAL A 132 -19.80 9.98 -17.29
N ILE A 133 -18.55 9.56 -17.14
CA ILE A 133 -18.07 8.99 -15.89
C ILE A 133 -17.34 10.10 -15.12
N SER A 134 -17.82 10.35 -13.90
CA SER A 134 -17.20 11.13 -12.81
C SER A 134 -16.55 12.48 -13.18
N ASN A 135 -17.19 13.59 -12.77
CA ASN A 135 -16.70 14.98 -12.86
C ASN A 135 -15.39 15.29 -12.08
N VAL A 136 -14.49 14.33 -11.90
CA VAL A 136 -13.17 14.50 -11.27
C VAL A 136 -12.11 14.53 -12.36
N LYS A 137 -11.53 15.72 -12.57
CA LYS A 137 -10.38 15.89 -13.43
C LYS A 137 -9.12 15.46 -12.67
N PHE A 138 -8.68 14.22 -12.88
CA PHE A 138 -7.36 13.77 -12.48
C PHE A 138 -6.48 13.63 -13.73
N TYR A 139 -5.39 14.38 -13.77
CA TYR A 139 -4.41 14.37 -14.87
C TYR A 139 -3.10 13.68 -14.48
N GLY A 140 -3.08 13.05 -13.31
CA GLY A 140 -1.92 12.32 -12.81
C GLY A 140 -1.89 10.88 -13.30
N THR A 141 -1.02 10.10 -12.69
CA THR A 141 -0.84 8.67 -12.98
C THR A 141 -1.27 7.83 -11.78
N ILE A 142 -2.00 6.77 -12.06
CA ILE A 142 -2.36 5.74 -11.08
C ILE A 142 -1.27 4.66 -11.11
N TYR A 143 -0.79 4.28 -9.94
CA TYR A 143 0.20 3.24 -9.73
C TYR A 143 -0.46 2.10 -8.97
N GLY A 144 -0.17 0.88 -9.42
CA GLY A 144 -0.62 -0.35 -8.77
C GLY A 144 0.01 -1.56 -9.42
N TYR A 145 -0.37 -2.74 -8.96
CA TYR A 145 0.09 -3.99 -9.55
C TYR A 145 -0.44 -4.19 -10.97
N SER A 146 0.31 -4.93 -11.78
CA SER A 146 -0.08 -5.20 -13.15
C SER A 146 -1.41 -5.94 -13.28
N ASP A 147 -1.74 -6.78 -12.32
CA ASP A 147 -2.95 -7.58 -12.24
C ASP A 147 -3.95 -7.01 -11.24
N SER A 148 -3.85 -5.71 -10.92
CA SER A 148 -4.74 -5.07 -9.95
C SER A 148 -6.07 -4.57 -10.53
N THR A 149 -7.04 -4.40 -9.63
CA THR A 149 -8.23 -3.58 -9.83
C THR A 149 -7.90 -2.14 -10.21
N ALA A 150 -6.77 -1.59 -9.73
CA ALA A 150 -6.30 -0.25 -10.07
C ALA A 150 -5.93 -0.12 -11.56
N ARG A 151 -5.28 -1.13 -12.15
CA ARG A 151 -5.04 -1.16 -13.60
C ARG A 151 -6.37 -1.16 -14.36
N THR A 152 -7.25 -2.10 -14.00
CA THR A 152 -8.56 -2.24 -14.66
C THR A 152 -9.37 -0.94 -14.59
N TYR A 153 -9.36 -0.28 -13.43
CA TYR A 153 -10.01 1.01 -13.24
C TYR A 153 -9.38 2.11 -14.11
N ALA A 154 -8.05 2.21 -14.12
CA ALA A 154 -7.35 3.20 -14.91
C ALA A 154 -7.64 3.05 -16.42
N GLU A 155 -7.58 1.82 -16.94
CA GLU A 155 -7.87 1.50 -18.33
C GLU A 155 -9.33 1.80 -18.70
N LYS A 156 -10.27 1.37 -17.84
CA LYS A 156 -11.71 1.59 -18.05
C LYS A 156 -12.06 3.07 -18.19
N HIS A 157 -11.41 3.94 -17.41
CA HIS A 157 -11.70 5.37 -17.35
C HIS A 157 -10.70 6.25 -18.12
N GLY A 158 -9.70 5.63 -18.78
CA GLY A 158 -8.71 6.35 -19.57
C GLY A 158 -7.68 7.15 -18.75
N PHE A 159 -7.43 6.77 -17.51
CA PHE A 159 -6.34 7.34 -16.70
C PHE A 159 -4.99 6.76 -17.11
N ALA A 160 -3.92 7.55 -16.94
CA ALA A 160 -2.56 7.04 -17.07
C ALA A 160 -2.30 6.00 -15.95
N PHE A 161 -1.70 4.87 -16.32
CA PHE A 161 -1.35 3.80 -15.40
C PHE A 161 0.12 3.42 -15.54
N GLU A 162 0.80 3.25 -14.42
CA GLU A 162 2.17 2.73 -14.36
C GLU A 162 2.23 1.57 -13.36
N ALA A 163 2.75 0.43 -13.81
CA ALA A 163 2.83 -0.75 -12.95
C ALA A 163 3.93 -0.55 -11.90
N ILE A 164 3.62 -0.93 -10.65
CA ILE A 164 4.62 -1.03 -9.61
C ILE A 164 5.34 -2.36 -9.80
N ASP A 165 6.65 -2.30 -9.93
CA ASP A 165 7.50 -3.49 -9.96
C ASP A 165 7.74 -3.97 -8.51
N ASP A 166 6.88 -4.88 -8.08
CA ASP A 166 6.95 -5.49 -6.74
C ASP A 166 7.87 -6.71 -6.70
N THR A 167 8.62 -7.00 -7.76
CA THR A 167 9.64 -8.06 -7.68
C THR A 167 10.75 -7.74 -6.67
N ALA A 168 10.90 -6.47 -6.27
CA ALA A 168 11.88 -6.03 -5.30
C ALA A 168 11.50 -6.29 -3.83
N ASP A 169 10.20 -6.22 -3.48
CA ASP A 169 9.71 -6.40 -2.10
C ASP A 169 9.05 -7.78 -1.89
N ARG A 170 8.65 -8.48 -2.96
CA ARG A 170 8.13 -9.85 -2.90
C ARG A 170 9.19 -10.82 -2.42
N LYS A 171 9.00 -11.36 -1.21
CA LYS A 171 9.84 -12.42 -0.69
C LYS A 171 9.48 -13.74 -1.37
N ALA A 172 10.38 -14.24 -2.23
CA ALA A 172 10.16 -15.50 -2.92
C ALA A 172 9.83 -16.63 -1.94
N GLY A 173 8.73 -17.33 -2.21
CA GLY A 173 8.19 -18.40 -1.38
C GLY A 173 7.17 -17.98 -0.32
N ASP A 174 6.98 -16.69 -0.02
CA ASP A 174 6.01 -16.20 0.98
C ASP A 174 4.59 -16.08 0.40
N VAL A 175 3.92 -17.22 0.21
CA VAL A 175 2.58 -17.26 -0.45
C VAL A 175 1.44 -16.86 0.47
N ASN A 176 1.68 -16.86 1.79
CA ASN A 176 0.72 -16.42 2.79
C ASN A 176 0.88 -14.93 3.17
N SER A 177 1.94 -14.26 2.65
CA SER A 177 2.29 -12.86 2.90
C SER A 177 2.51 -12.52 4.37
N ASP A 178 3.02 -13.47 5.16
CA ASP A 178 3.34 -13.29 6.58
C ASP A 178 4.73 -12.65 6.81
N GLY A 179 5.51 -12.44 5.75
CA GLY A 179 6.84 -11.85 5.76
C GLY A 179 7.97 -12.87 5.91
N GLU A 180 7.65 -14.15 6.10
CA GLU A 180 8.59 -15.25 6.22
C GLU A 180 8.37 -16.30 5.12
N PHE A 181 9.44 -17.01 4.75
CA PHE A 181 9.33 -18.18 3.88
C PHE A 181 9.58 -19.41 4.73
N ASN A 182 8.54 -20.19 5.01
CA ASN A 182 8.62 -21.33 5.90
C ASN A 182 7.74 -22.51 5.42
N ILE A 183 7.56 -23.52 6.28
CA ILE A 183 6.79 -24.73 5.92
C ILE A 183 5.30 -24.45 5.73
N ALA A 184 4.76 -23.40 6.36
CA ALA A 184 3.37 -23.00 6.21
C ALA A 184 3.07 -22.62 4.76
N ASP A 185 3.98 -21.90 4.10
CA ASP A 185 3.87 -21.53 2.69
C ASP A 185 3.83 -22.73 1.77
N VAL A 186 4.77 -23.67 1.97
CA VAL A 186 4.85 -24.91 1.18
C VAL A 186 3.58 -25.74 1.33
N VAL A 187 3.06 -25.85 2.56
CA VAL A 187 1.81 -26.57 2.84
C VAL A 187 0.61 -25.82 2.26
N LEU A 188 0.60 -24.49 2.30
CA LEU A 188 -0.47 -23.66 1.77
C LEU A 188 -0.56 -23.81 0.24
N LEU A 189 0.56 -23.70 -0.47
CA LEU A 189 0.62 -23.95 -1.92
C LEU A 189 0.16 -25.38 -2.26
N GLN A 190 0.62 -26.38 -1.50
CA GLN A 190 0.20 -27.77 -1.71
C GLN A 190 -1.31 -27.97 -1.50
N LYS A 191 -1.90 -27.33 -0.48
CA LYS A 191 -3.35 -27.39 -0.25
C LYS A 191 -4.13 -26.72 -1.38
N TRP A 192 -3.64 -25.59 -1.86
CA TRP A 192 -4.25 -24.86 -2.98
C TRP A 192 -4.24 -25.72 -4.26
N LEU A 193 -3.10 -26.33 -4.60
CA LEU A 193 -2.99 -27.25 -5.76
C LEU A 193 -3.89 -28.49 -5.65
N LEU A 194 -4.19 -28.94 -4.43
CA LEU A 194 -5.12 -30.06 -4.18
C LEU A 194 -6.59 -29.64 -4.19
N GLY A 195 -6.89 -28.35 -4.36
CA GLY A 195 -8.26 -27.82 -4.33
C GLY A 195 -8.94 -28.00 -2.96
N VAL A 196 -8.17 -27.94 -1.87
CA VAL A 196 -8.74 -27.99 -0.52
C VAL A 196 -9.69 -26.79 -0.34
N PRO A 197 -10.95 -27.00 0.10
CA PRO A 197 -11.90 -25.90 0.30
C PRO A 197 -11.37 -24.80 1.22
N ASP A 198 -11.83 -23.57 1.00
CA ASP A 198 -11.47 -22.37 1.78
C ASP A 198 -9.96 -22.05 1.82
N THR A 199 -9.19 -22.56 0.85
CA THR A 199 -7.75 -22.24 0.72
C THR A 199 -7.56 -21.06 -0.23
N THR A 200 -6.95 -19.98 0.26
CA THR A 200 -6.56 -18.81 -0.52
C THR A 200 -5.06 -18.56 -0.40
N LEU A 201 -4.45 -18.06 -1.47
CA LEU A 201 -3.07 -17.57 -1.48
C LEU A 201 -3.12 -16.05 -1.39
N ALA A 202 -2.38 -15.46 -0.45
CA ALA A 202 -2.33 -14.00 -0.30
C ALA A 202 -1.44 -13.38 -1.40
N ASP A 203 -0.32 -14.05 -1.71
CA ASP A 203 0.52 -13.71 -2.85
C ASP A 203 0.88 -14.99 -3.62
N TRP A 204 0.02 -15.37 -4.55
CA TRP A 204 0.25 -16.56 -5.37
C TRP A 204 1.52 -16.44 -6.23
N LYS A 205 1.92 -15.22 -6.61
CA LYS A 205 3.13 -14.94 -7.40
C LYS A 205 4.40 -15.11 -6.60
N ALA A 206 4.36 -14.99 -5.27
CA ALA A 206 5.48 -15.39 -4.43
C ALA A 206 5.80 -16.89 -4.57
N GLY A 207 4.81 -17.70 -4.98
CA GLY A 207 4.96 -19.11 -5.26
C GLY A 207 5.38 -19.43 -6.69
N ASP A 208 5.36 -18.48 -7.64
CA ASP A 208 5.76 -18.70 -9.04
C ASP A 208 7.29 -18.69 -9.17
N PHE A 209 7.90 -19.86 -8.98
CA PHE A 209 9.35 -20.04 -9.09
C PHE A 209 9.81 -20.27 -10.52
N CYS A 210 8.91 -20.67 -11.41
CA CYS A 210 9.18 -20.85 -12.84
C CYS A 210 9.21 -19.50 -13.58
N ALA A 211 8.57 -18.47 -13.01
CA ALA A 211 8.38 -17.15 -13.59
C ALA A 211 7.68 -17.21 -14.95
N ASP A 212 6.68 -18.09 -15.09
CA ASP A 212 5.88 -18.27 -16.29
C ASP A 212 4.42 -17.82 -16.12
N ASP A 213 4.11 -17.10 -15.02
CA ASP A 213 2.77 -16.66 -14.64
C ASP A 213 1.77 -17.83 -14.47
N VAL A 214 2.26 -19.06 -14.27
CA VAL A 214 1.45 -20.27 -14.05
C VAL A 214 1.90 -20.94 -12.76
N LEU A 215 1.01 -20.95 -11.76
CA LEU A 215 1.31 -21.62 -10.49
C LEU A 215 0.88 -23.09 -10.51
N ASP A 216 1.85 -24.00 -10.57
CA ASP A 216 1.57 -25.44 -10.62
C ASP A 216 2.52 -26.32 -9.77
N VAL A 217 2.57 -27.62 -10.07
CA VAL A 217 3.40 -28.59 -9.34
C VAL A 217 4.90 -28.38 -9.55
N PHE A 218 5.32 -27.79 -10.67
CA PHE A 218 6.72 -27.47 -10.95
C PHE A 218 7.23 -26.42 -9.97
N ASP A 219 6.43 -25.39 -9.71
CA ASP A 219 6.72 -24.39 -8.68
C ASP A 219 6.82 -25.01 -7.29
N LEU A 220 5.85 -25.86 -6.92
CA LEU A 220 5.88 -26.54 -5.62
C LEU A 220 7.15 -27.39 -5.45
N CYS A 221 7.63 -28.04 -6.51
CA CYS A 221 8.89 -28.79 -6.49
C CYS A 221 10.10 -27.88 -6.27
N ILE A 222 10.15 -26.72 -6.92
CA ILE A 222 11.23 -25.75 -6.73
C ILE A 222 11.15 -25.14 -5.33
N MET A 223 9.97 -24.71 -4.89
CA MET A 223 9.71 -24.16 -3.55
C MET A 223 10.16 -25.12 -2.46
N LYS A 224 9.82 -26.42 -2.54
CA LYS A 224 10.30 -27.45 -1.60
C LYS A 224 11.81 -27.58 -1.60
N ARG A 225 12.44 -27.50 -2.77
CA ARG A 225 13.90 -27.55 -2.88
C ARG A 225 14.56 -26.33 -2.26
N GLU A 226 14.02 -25.13 -2.45
CA GLU A 226 14.53 -23.91 -1.85
C GLU A 226 14.34 -23.93 -0.32
N TYR A 227 13.20 -24.43 0.17
CA TYR A 227 12.96 -24.59 1.61
C TYR A 227 14.04 -25.44 2.31
N LEU A 228 14.57 -26.47 1.62
CA LEU A 228 15.61 -27.36 2.15
C LEU A 228 17.03 -26.76 2.15
N LYS A 229 17.26 -25.63 1.46
CA LYS A 229 18.57 -24.97 1.40
C LYS A 229 18.80 -23.94 2.51
N GLN A 230 17.75 -23.63 3.27
CA GLN A 230 17.75 -22.63 4.34
C GLN A 230 18.58 -23.07 5.55
#